data_AF-A0A423X7Q4-F1
#
_entry.id   AF-A0A423X7Q4-F1
#
_cell.length_a   1.000
_cell.length_b   1.000
_cell.length_c   1.000
_cell.angle_alpha   90.00
_cell.angle_beta   90.00
_cell.angle_gamma   90.00
#
_symmetry.space_group_name_H-M   'P 1'
#
loop_
_entity.id
_entity.type
_entity.pdbx_description
1 polymer ?
#
loop_
_entity_poly.entity_id
_entity_poly.type
_entity_poly.pdbx_seq_one_letter_code
_entity_poly.pdbx_strand_id
1 'polypeptide(L)'
;MEPNQVAAPAMSSNRDALPLTRSSPNRVHMGRHLSGLIRRTITSVTEPLSPTRAEWDIELAAPTSDLHKTRKGADSLTKALARPPTPPQPRNLDNLPPELHMVLLQHLDFVDIHNLRRTCKYWHNFANPHLVRAIWGKEMFEYILTRHCRLCMAYRPKASARLPTTPRDAGYPLSSRCVQCAVQARDGTFRIGRKTKLGNFADYWVCRWCGWPVTENTGAEHPQFHKRCYTRYAIGMLFFFLLGWLQLFLGIVASAMCWRYFRGDKLVLGPTITGFLLMWLCVFLIGFQRNGARVYHWALLLELIIVGLWVAPVYSISKHFNNRHPSKPTRTTMALIGTNMAFRLLNIMGNIVLLCDYDRAAHYLPQIPIWRAFTNPLVTALILWTWPMHAARIPSHYSSGRGGIV
;
A
#
# COMPACT_ATOMS: atom_id res chain seq x y z
N MET A 1 20.76 36.45 26.31
CA MET A 1 20.75 34.97 26.28
C MET A 1 19.61 34.54 25.37
N GLU A 2 19.92 34.37 24.10
CA GLU A 2 18.99 33.89 23.06
C GLU A 2 19.07 32.36 22.94
N PRO A 3 17.96 31.63 22.79
CA PRO A 3 18.00 30.20 22.55
C PRO A 3 17.96 29.91 21.04
N ASN A 4 19.08 29.38 20.54
CA ASN A 4 19.24 28.40 19.46
C ASN A 4 18.12 28.32 18.40
N GLN A 5 18.29 29.09 17.33
CA GLN A 5 17.77 28.74 16.01
C GLN A 5 18.47 27.47 15.50
N VAL A 6 17.75 26.36 15.50
CA VAL A 6 18.18 25.15 14.79
C VAL A 6 17.99 25.40 13.30
N ALA A 7 19.11 25.53 12.59
CA ALA A 7 19.17 25.71 11.15
C ALA A 7 18.35 24.63 10.41
N ALA A 8 17.48 25.09 9.51
CA ALA A 8 16.82 24.22 8.55
C ALA A 8 17.88 23.56 7.64
N PRO A 9 17.76 22.28 7.30
CA PRO A 9 18.65 21.69 6.31
C PRO A 9 18.32 22.29 4.94
N ALA A 10 19.34 22.89 4.32
CA ALA A 10 19.29 23.39 2.97
C ALA A 10 18.74 22.31 2.03
N MET A 11 17.61 22.58 1.37
CA MET A 11 17.15 21.83 0.22
C MET A 11 18.16 22.02 -0.92
N SER A 12 19.10 21.09 -1.08
CA SER A 12 19.84 20.93 -2.33
C SER A 12 18.93 20.24 -3.37
N SER A 13 17.98 21.01 -3.88
CA SER A 13 17.02 20.63 -4.92
C SER A 13 17.66 20.59 -6.31
N ASN A 14 18.86 20.03 -6.48
CA ASN A 14 19.50 20.02 -7.81
C ASN A 14 20.59 18.96 -8.02
N ARG A 15 20.29 17.67 -7.80
CA ARG A 15 21.17 16.56 -8.23
C ARG A 15 20.45 15.42 -9.00
N ASP A 16 19.22 15.63 -9.41
CA ASP A 16 18.46 14.64 -10.21
C ASP A 16 18.48 14.92 -11.72
N ALA A 17 19.22 15.93 -12.18
CA ALA A 17 19.37 16.22 -13.61
C ALA A 17 20.83 16.02 -14.04
N LEU A 18 21.07 14.99 -14.85
CA LEU A 18 22.20 14.92 -15.79
C LEU A 18 21.66 14.52 -17.17
N PRO A 19 22.33 14.94 -18.25
CA PRO A 19 21.70 15.23 -19.53
C PRO A 19 21.44 13.93 -20.29
N LEU A 20 20.18 13.75 -20.69
CA LEU A 20 19.84 12.91 -21.83
C LEU A 20 20.21 13.65 -23.11
N THR A 21 21.50 13.83 -23.39
CA THR A 21 22.00 14.19 -24.72
C THR A 21 22.46 12.94 -25.45
N ARG A 22 21.49 12.05 -25.71
CA ARG A 22 21.45 11.34 -26.98
C ARG A 22 20.01 11.38 -27.46
N SER A 23 19.77 12.29 -28.41
CA SER A 23 18.51 12.50 -29.08
C SER A 23 18.00 11.19 -29.69
N SER A 24 17.03 10.57 -29.03
CA SER A 24 16.05 9.70 -29.68
C SER A 24 14.87 10.57 -30.08
N PRO A 25 14.40 10.56 -31.34
CA PRO A 25 13.28 11.39 -31.74
C PRO A 25 12.00 10.88 -31.04
N ASN A 26 11.27 11.81 -30.41
CA ASN A 26 9.88 11.72 -29.94
C ASN A 26 9.38 10.37 -29.41
N ARG A 27 9.53 10.14 -28.09
CA ARG A 27 8.68 9.18 -27.36
C ARG A 27 7.64 9.92 -26.54
N VAL A 28 6.40 9.89 -27.03
CA VAL A 28 5.19 10.23 -26.26
C VAL A 28 5.10 9.29 -25.06
N HIS A 29 5.01 9.85 -23.86
CA HIS A 29 4.67 9.11 -22.65
C HIS A 29 3.23 8.60 -22.74
N MET A 30 3.03 7.38 -23.22
CA MET A 30 1.80 6.63 -23.00
C MET A 30 1.83 6.05 -21.58
N GLY A 31 1.11 6.73 -20.69
CA GLY A 31 0.83 6.25 -19.35
C GLY A 31 0.09 4.91 -19.39
N ARG A 32 0.46 4.04 -18.46
CA ARG A 32 -0.13 2.71 -18.27
C ARG A 32 -1.51 2.85 -17.62
N HIS A 33 -2.52 3.13 -18.43
CA HIS A 33 -3.93 2.83 -18.18
C HIS A 33 -4.49 2.24 -19.48
N LEU A 34 -5.26 1.16 -19.38
CA LEU A 34 -5.89 0.38 -20.47
C LEU A 34 -5.07 -0.79 -21.01
N SER A 35 -5.08 -1.90 -20.28
CA SER A 35 -4.96 -3.24 -20.87
C SER A 35 -6.36 -3.83 -21.00
N GLY A 36 -7.00 -3.61 -22.15
CA GLY A 36 -8.30 -4.16 -22.47
C GLY A 36 -8.92 -3.53 -23.72
N LEU A 37 -8.38 -3.86 -24.91
CA LEU A 37 -9.09 -4.08 -26.19
C LEU A 37 -8.11 -3.98 -27.38
N ILE A 38 -7.96 -5.11 -28.10
CA ILE A 38 -8.14 -5.27 -29.56
C ILE A 38 -7.29 -4.43 -30.57
N ARG A 39 -6.55 -5.19 -31.40
CA ARG A 39 -6.20 -5.06 -32.84
C ARG A 39 -5.16 -4.05 -33.36
N ARG A 40 -4.20 -4.65 -34.07
CA ARG A 40 -3.69 -4.35 -35.44
C ARG A 40 -3.54 -2.89 -35.84
N THR A 41 -2.29 -2.46 -36.01
CA THR A 41 -1.86 -1.74 -37.22
C THR A 41 -0.40 -2.06 -37.51
N ILE A 42 -0.14 -2.67 -38.66
CA ILE A 42 1.18 -2.80 -39.27
C ILE A 42 1.38 -1.53 -40.09
N THR A 43 2.49 -0.82 -39.90
CA THR A 43 2.98 0.15 -40.88
C THR A 43 4.41 -0.22 -41.23
N SER A 44 4.53 -0.70 -42.46
CA SER A 44 5.76 -0.88 -43.22
C SER A 44 6.55 0.42 -43.31
N VAL A 45 7.86 0.35 -43.09
CA VAL A 45 8.80 1.33 -43.63
C VAL A 45 9.81 0.57 -44.46
N THR A 46 9.85 0.97 -45.73
CA THR A 46 10.71 0.55 -46.81
C THR A 46 12.08 1.23 -46.71
N GLU A 47 13.09 0.50 -47.23
CA GLU A 47 14.28 1.02 -47.93
C GLU A 47 15.58 1.35 -47.15
N PRO A 48 16.75 1.25 -47.84
CA PRO A 48 17.78 0.26 -47.49
C PRO A 48 19.17 0.88 -47.24
N LEU A 49 20.05 0.16 -46.54
CA LEU A 49 21.49 0.45 -46.59
C LEU A 49 22.31 -0.84 -46.74
N SER A 50 23.34 -0.69 -47.57
CA SER A 50 24.18 -1.66 -48.27
C SER A 50 25.01 -2.60 -47.38
N PRO A 51 25.48 -3.74 -47.92
CA PRO A 51 26.26 -4.71 -47.17
C PRO A 51 27.76 -4.42 -47.26
N THR A 52 28.45 -4.35 -46.13
CA THR A 52 29.87 -4.67 -46.06
C THR A 52 30.04 -5.96 -45.25
N ARG A 53 30.24 -7.00 -46.06
CA ARG A 53 30.74 -8.35 -45.80
C ARG A 53 31.85 -8.39 -44.72
N ALA A 54 31.65 -9.18 -43.68
CA ALA A 54 32.72 -9.76 -42.89
C ALA A 54 32.40 -11.24 -42.67
N GLU A 55 33.23 -12.04 -43.32
CA GLU A 55 33.20 -13.48 -43.50
C GLU A 55 33.91 -14.12 -42.31
N TRP A 56 33.24 -15.00 -41.57
CA TRP A 56 33.89 -15.86 -40.57
C TRP A 56 33.33 -17.26 -40.71
N ASP A 57 34.03 -18.06 -41.51
CA ASP A 57 33.89 -19.50 -41.61
C ASP A 57 34.35 -20.16 -40.30
N ILE A 58 33.56 -21.13 -39.83
CA ILE A 58 33.99 -22.11 -38.83
C ILE A 58 33.82 -23.48 -39.47
N GLU A 59 34.98 -24.11 -39.74
CA GLU A 59 35.12 -25.48 -40.18
C GLU A 59 34.49 -26.47 -39.19
N LEU A 60 33.81 -27.49 -39.72
CA LEU A 60 33.53 -28.72 -38.99
C LEU A 60 33.86 -29.94 -39.87
N ALA A 61 34.81 -30.69 -39.31
CA ALA A 61 35.39 -31.98 -39.66
C ALA A 61 34.54 -32.96 -40.50
N ALA A 62 35.29 -33.67 -41.35
CA ALA A 62 34.91 -34.81 -42.20
C ALA A 62 34.33 -36.02 -41.43
N PRO A 63 33.77 -37.00 -42.16
CA PRO A 63 34.57 -38.21 -42.38
C PRO A 63 34.52 -38.80 -43.80
N THR A 64 35.57 -39.56 -44.06
CA THR A 64 35.97 -40.35 -45.23
C THR A 64 34.98 -41.43 -45.68
N SER A 65 34.80 -41.62 -47.00
CA SER A 65 35.19 -42.85 -47.74
C SER A 65 34.52 -42.95 -49.13
N ASP A 66 35.37 -43.34 -50.08
CA ASP A 66 35.16 -44.23 -51.23
C ASP A 66 34.32 -43.81 -52.45
N LEU A 67 35.13 -43.46 -53.46
CA LEU A 67 34.91 -43.49 -54.89
C LEU A 67 34.57 -44.92 -55.38
N HIS A 68 33.44 -45.08 -56.07
CA HIS A 68 33.28 -45.78 -57.36
C HIS A 68 31.80 -46.17 -57.58
N LYS A 69 31.16 -45.63 -58.63
CA LYS A 69 30.71 -46.36 -59.83
C LYS A 69 29.62 -45.56 -60.58
N THR A 70 30.08 -44.97 -61.68
CA THR A 70 29.41 -44.78 -62.97
C THR A 70 27.90 -45.05 -63.14
N ARG A 71 27.24 -44.02 -63.70
CA ARG A 71 26.40 -44.07 -64.92
C ARG A 71 25.06 -44.83 -64.84
N LYS A 72 24.00 -44.08 -64.55
CA LYS A 72 22.63 -44.15 -65.10
C LYS A 72 21.98 -42.83 -64.67
N GLY A 73 21.63 -41.89 -65.53
CA GLY A 73 20.76 -42.06 -66.68
C GLY A 73 19.67 -40.99 -66.50
N ALA A 74 19.86 -39.87 -67.20
CA ALA A 74 18.97 -38.83 -67.72
C ALA A 74 17.47 -38.66 -67.30
N ASP A 75 16.93 -39.34 -66.28
CA ASP A 75 15.49 -39.31 -65.97
C ASP A 75 15.15 -38.62 -64.64
N SER A 76 16.14 -38.03 -63.96
CA SER A 76 15.97 -37.32 -62.68
C SER A 76 15.94 -35.80 -62.77
N LEU A 77 16.24 -35.21 -63.94
CA LEU A 77 16.27 -33.75 -64.11
C LEU A 77 14.88 -33.14 -64.33
N THR A 78 13.88 -33.93 -64.75
CA THR A 78 12.50 -33.48 -64.98
C THR A 78 11.58 -33.65 -63.77
N LYS A 79 12.07 -34.27 -62.68
CA LYS A 79 11.34 -34.40 -61.41
C LYS A 79 11.73 -33.35 -60.36
N ALA A 80 12.65 -32.45 -60.72
CA ALA A 80 13.10 -31.32 -59.89
C ALA A 80 12.24 -30.04 -60.04
N LEU A 81 11.23 -30.05 -60.92
CA LEU A 81 10.43 -28.86 -61.27
C LEU A 81 9.05 -28.78 -60.61
N ALA A 82 8.77 -29.62 -59.61
CA ALA A 82 7.54 -29.53 -58.81
C ALA A 82 7.83 -29.72 -57.32
N ARG A 83 8.73 -28.90 -56.77
CA ARG A 83 8.73 -28.67 -55.31
C ARG A 83 7.67 -27.61 -55.03
N PRO A 84 6.59 -27.91 -54.28
CA PRO A 84 5.66 -26.87 -53.86
C PRO A 84 6.47 -25.78 -53.13
N PRO A 85 6.12 -24.49 -53.27
CA PRO A 85 6.79 -23.42 -52.56
C PRO A 85 6.79 -23.79 -51.07
N THR A 86 7.99 -23.90 -50.51
CA THR A 86 8.17 -24.14 -49.08
C THR A 86 7.24 -23.17 -48.34
N PRO A 87 6.35 -23.65 -47.45
CA PRO A 87 5.43 -22.74 -46.77
C PRO A 87 6.24 -21.62 -46.12
N PRO A 88 5.78 -20.35 -46.19
CA PRO A 88 6.53 -19.23 -45.68
C PRO A 88 6.92 -19.54 -44.24
N GLN A 89 8.23 -19.62 -44.01
CA GLN A 89 8.80 -20.00 -42.73
C GLN A 89 8.12 -19.13 -41.65
N PRO A 90 7.61 -19.72 -40.55
CA PRO A 90 6.92 -18.95 -39.54
C PRO A 90 7.83 -17.80 -39.11
N ARG A 91 7.29 -16.57 -39.14
CA ARG A 91 8.01 -15.34 -38.79
C ARG A 91 8.25 -15.31 -37.28
N ASN A 92 9.17 -16.15 -36.84
CA ASN A 92 9.60 -16.26 -35.46
C ASN A 92 10.69 -15.24 -35.21
N LEU A 93 10.67 -14.61 -34.04
CA LEU A 93 11.66 -13.63 -33.63
C LEU A 93 13.09 -14.21 -33.66
N ASP A 94 13.21 -15.52 -33.49
CA ASP A 94 14.48 -16.26 -33.45
C ASP A 94 15.14 -16.40 -34.84
N ASN A 95 14.38 -16.21 -35.93
CA ASN A 95 14.88 -16.31 -37.30
C ASN A 95 15.47 -15.00 -37.84
N LEU A 96 15.45 -13.92 -37.04
CA LEU A 96 16.11 -12.67 -37.41
C LEU A 96 17.65 -12.82 -37.30
N PRO A 97 18.41 -12.11 -38.15
CA PRO A 97 19.86 -11.99 -38.00
C PRO A 97 20.26 -11.49 -36.60
N PRO A 98 21.40 -11.95 -36.05
CA PRO A 98 21.85 -11.60 -34.69
C PRO A 98 22.11 -10.09 -34.52
N GLU A 99 22.40 -9.37 -35.60
CA GLU A 99 22.56 -7.91 -35.60
C GLU A 99 21.24 -7.22 -35.22
N LEU A 100 20.11 -7.71 -35.73
CA LEU A 100 18.78 -7.19 -35.39
C LEU A 100 18.38 -7.59 -33.97
N HIS A 101 18.81 -8.75 -33.49
CA HIS A 101 18.63 -9.11 -32.08
C HIS A 101 19.39 -8.17 -31.14
N MET A 102 20.60 -7.74 -31.51
CA MET A 102 21.36 -6.75 -30.75
C MET A 102 20.65 -5.39 -30.71
N VAL A 103 20.14 -4.92 -31.84
CA VAL A 103 19.36 -3.69 -31.92
C VAL A 103 18.08 -3.79 -31.07
N LEU A 104 17.39 -4.94 -31.08
CA LEU A 104 16.25 -5.19 -30.21
C LEU A 104 16.64 -5.06 -28.74
N LEU A 105 17.71 -5.72 -28.29
CA LEU A 105 18.19 -5.62 -26.90
C LEU A 105 18.55 -4.19 -26.49
N GLN A 106 19.08 -3.36 -27.39
CA GLN A 106 19.38 -1.95 -27.10
C GLN A 106 18.14 -1.10 -26.81
N HIS A 107 16.97 -1.49 -27.34
CA HIS A 107 15.72 -0.75 -27.19
C HIS A 107 14.81 -1.26 -26.07
N LEU A 108 15.16 -2.40 -25.47
CA LEU A 108 14.40 -3.03 -24.39
C LEU A 108 14.91 -2.56 -23.02
N ASP A 109 13.99 -2.37 -22.08
CA ASP A 109 14.34 -2.09 -20.69
C ASP A 109 14.87 -3.36 -20.00
N PHE A 110 15.53 -3.19 -18.84
CA PHE A 110 16.01 -4.29 -18.02
C PHE A 110 14.95 -5.36 -17.73
N VAL A 111 13.73 -4.93 -17.43
CA VAL A 111 12.61 -5.83 -17.14
C VAL A 111 12.22 -6.64 -18.36
N ASP A 112 12.20 -6.02 -19.53
CA ASP A 112 11.79 -6.66 -20.77
C ASP A 112 12.84 -7.66 -21.24
N ILE A 113 14.13 -7.32 -21.12
CA ILE A 113 15.22 -8.27 -21.38
C ILE A 113 15.15 -9.44 -20.41
N HIS A 114 14.91 -9.19 -19.12
CA HIS A 114 14.74 -10.25 -18.13
C HIS A 114 13.56 -11.16 -18.47
N ASN A 115 12.43 -10.60 -18.91
CA ASN A 115 11.26 -11.38 -19.31
C ASN A 115 11.52 -12.16 -20.61
N LEU A 116 12.18 -11.54 -21.59
CA LEU A 116 12.57 -12.18 -22.86
C LEU A 116 13.48 -13.39 -22.62
N ARG A 117 14.41 -13.29 -21.67
CA ARG A 117 15.26 -14.43 -21.26
C ARG A 117 14.50 -15.58 -20.60
N ARG A 118 13.26 -15.37 -20.16
CA ARG A 118 12.40 -16.40 -19.57
C ARG A 118 11.46 -17.06 -20.59
N THR A 119 11.35 -16.54 -21.81
CA THR A 119 10.41 -17.07 -22.81
C THR A 119 10.95 -18.33 -23.49
N CYS A 120 12.21 -18.31 -23.97
CA CYS A 120 12.82 -19.46 -24.64
C CYS A 120 14.33 -19.60 -24.36
N LYS A 121 14.87 -20.80 -24.63
CA LYS A 121 16.29 -21.13 -24.44
C LYS A 121 17.22 -20.29 -25.33
N TYR A 122 16.77 -19.95 -26.54
CA TYR A 122 17.52 -19.09 -27.46
C TYR A 122 17.82 -17.73 -26.83
N TRP A 123 16.77 -16.99 -26.44
CA TRP A 123 16.92 -15.67 -25.79
C TRP A 123 17.62 -15.74 -24.44
N HIS A 124 17.46 -16.82 -23.69
CA HIS A 124 18.20 -17.03 -22.44
C HIS A 124 19.72 -17.01 -22.65
N ASN A 125 20.18 -17.69 -23.71
CA ASN A 125 21.59 -17.83 -24.06
C ASN A 125 22.11 -16.61 -24.82
N PHE A 126 21.32 -16.06 -25.75
CA PHE A 126 21.70 -14.90 -26.56
C PHE A 126 21.84 -13.64 -25.69
N ALA A 127 20.83 -13.31 -24.88
CA ALA A 127 20.87 -12.16 -23.98
C ALA A 127 21.62 -12.45 -22.67
N ASN A 128 22.83 -12.99 -22.77
CA ASN A 128 23.70 -13.31 -21.63
C ASN A 128 24.03 -12.03 -20.81
N PRO A 129 24.16 -12.06 -19.45
CA PRO A 129 24.47 -10.85 -18.69
C PRO A 129 25.74 -10.12 -19.11
N HIS A 130 26.73 -10.83 -19.67
CA HIS A 130 27.94 -10.22 -20.22
C HIS A 130 27.64 -9.32 -21.41
N LEU A 131 26.80 -9.79 -22.34
CA LEU A 131 26.38 -9.04 -23.52
C LEU A 131 25.55 -7.81 -23.12
N VAL A 132 24.59 -8.00 -22.21
CA VAL A 132 23.75 -6.92 -21.70
C VAL A 132 24.58 -5.85 -20.98
N ARG A 133 25.59 -6.26 -20.20
CA ARG A 133 26.54 -5.34 -19.56
C ARG A 133 27.42 -4.61 -20.58
N ALA A 134 27.80 -5.27 -21.67
CA ALA A 134 28.56 -4.63 -22.75
C ALA A 134 27.73 -3.59 -23.51
N ILE A 135 26.44 -3.87 -23.74
CA ILE A 135 25.51 -2.95 -24.43
C ILE A 135 25.30 -1.65 -23.64
N TRP A 136 25.06 -1.75 -22.33
CA TRP A 136 24.78 -0.57 -21.50
C TRP A 136 26.02 0.06 -20.86
N GLY A 137 27.13 -0.67 -20.77
CA GLY A 137 28.30 -0.29 -19.98
C GLY A 137 28.15 -0.66 -18.50
N LYS A 138 29.29 -0.85 -17.82
CA LYS A 138 29.33 -1.34 -16.43
C LYS A 138 28.60 -0.40 -15.45
N GLU A 139 28.89 0.89 -15.51
CA GLU A 139 28.36 1.88 -14.56
C GLU A 139 26.84 2.09 -14.71
N MET A 140 26.37 2.21 -15.95
CA MET A 140 24.95 2.36 -16.25
C MET A 140 24.18 1.09 -15.88
N PHE A 141 24.76 -0.08 -16.09
CA PHE A 141 24.13 -1.34 -15.69
C PHE A 141 23.95 -1.42 -14.16
N GLU A 142 24.97 -1.10 -13.38
CA GLU A 142 24.86 -1.05 -11.91
C GLU A 142 23.84 -0.01 -11.44
N TYR A 143 23.81 1.15 -12.08
CA TYR A 143 22.82 2.20 -11.80
C TYR A 143 21.38 1.77 -12.12
N ILE A 144 21.17 1.07 -13.23
CA ILE A 144 19.87 0.50 -13.60
C ILE A 144 19.45 -0.53 -12.55
N LEU A 145 20.33 -1.45 -12.17
CA LEU A 145 20.01 -2.52 -11.20
C LEU A 145 19.66 -1.95 -9.81
N THR A 146 20.38 -0.94 -9.34
CA THR A 146 20.10 -0.30 -8.04
C THR A 146 18.81 0.52 -8.04
N ARG A 147 18.27 0.91 -9.20
CA ARG A 147 17.00 1.66 -9.35
C ARG A 147 15.79 0.77 -9.59
N HIS A 148 15.99 -0.51 -9.88
CA HIS A 148 14.91 -1.47 -10.01
C HIS A 148 14.63 -2.15 -8.67
N CYS A 149 13.35 -2.37 -8.37
CA CYS A 149 12.99 -3.14 -7.18
C CYS A 149 13.20 -4.64 -7.44
N ARG A 150 13.96 -5.32 -6.59
CA ARG A 150 14.16 -6.78 -6.64
C ARG A 150 12.87 -7.61 -6.63
N LEU A 151 11.81 -7.11 -5.99
CA LEU A 151 10.55 -7.85 -5.82
C LEU A 151 9.60 -7.64 -6.99
N CYS A 152 9.22 -6.40 -7.29
CA CYS A 152 8.26 -6.10 -8.36
C CYS A 152 8.91 -5.81 -9.71
N MET A 153 10.25 -5.77 -9.79
CA MET A 153 11.04 -5.41 -10.96
C MET A 153 10.69 -4.02 -11.54
N ALA A 154 9.91 -3.19 -10.85
CA ALA A 154 9.56 -1.86 -11.36
C ALA A 154 10.75 -0.89 -11.24
N TYR A 155 10.98 -0.11 -12.30
CA TYR A 155 11.92 1.01 -12.28
C TYR A 155 11.42 2.15 -11.38
N ARG A 156 12.24 2.59 -10.43
CA ARG A 156 11.93 3.70 -9.52
C ARG A 156 13.08 4.71 -9.54
N PRO A 157 12.98 5.78 -10.36
CA PRO A 157 14.09 6.74 -10.50
C PRO A 157 14.33 7.52 -9.20
N LYS A 158 13.26 8.01 -8.56
CA LYS A 158 13.32 8.78 -7.31
C LYS A 158 13.96 7.95 -6.20
N ALA A 159 15.04 8.46 -5.60
CA ALA A 159 15.73 7.81 -4.50
C ALA A 159 14.85 7.72 -3.22
N SER A 160 13.96 8.69 -3.01
CA SER A 160 12.97 8.68 -1.93
C SER A 160 11.85 7.63 -2.10
N ALA A 161 11.76 6.96 -3.26
CA ALA A 161 10.79 5.89 -3.48
C ALA A 161 11.38 4.47 -3.23
N ARG A 162 12.63 4.40 -2.76
CA ARG A 162 13.38 3.15 -2.55
C ARG A 162 14.04 3.13 -1.18
N LEU A 163 14.33 1.93 -0.70
CA LEU A 163 15.20 1.70 0.45
C LEU A 163 16.68 1.87 0.04
N PRO A 164 17.55 2.29 0.96
CA PRO A 164 18.98 2.38 0.71
C PRO A 164 19.54 0.99 0.41
N THR A 165 20.42 0.94 -0.57
CA THR A 165 21.17 -0.27 -0.94
C THR A 165 22.65 -0.07 -0.68
N THR A 166 23.27 -1.03 -0.04
CA THR A 166 24.71 -1.05 0.20
C THR A 166 25.37 -2.25 -0.48
N PRO A 167 26.67 -2.17 -0.82
CA PRO A 167 27.42 -3.32 -1.35
C PRO A 167 27.46 -4.53 -0.42
N ARG A 168 27.10 -4.36 0.86
CA ARG A 168 27.02 -5.44 1.86
C ARG A 168 25.70 -6.20 1.80
N ASP A 169 24.71 -5.72 1.05
CA ASP A 169 23.40 -6.34 0.97
C ASP A 169 23.44 -7.61 0.10
N ALA A 170 22.72 -8.65 0.54
CA ALA A 170 22.60 -9.88 -0.23
C ALA A 170 21.93 -9.64 -1.59
N GLY A 171 22.63 -9.97 -2.68
CA GLY A 171 22.16 -9.79 -4.05
C GLY A 171 22.42 -8.41 -4.63
N TYR A 172 23.34 -7.63 -4.05
CA TYR A 172 23.88 -6.43 -4.69
C TYR A 172 24.43 -6.76 -6.09
N PRO A 173 24.20 -5.92 -7.12
CA PRO A 173 23.55 -4.60 -7.10
C PRO A 173 22.02 -4.60 -7.20
N LEU A 174 21.37 -5.74 -7.51
CA LEU A 174 19.90 -5.86 -7.56
C LEU A 174 19.32 -6.16 -6.16
N SER A 175 19.78 -5.46 -5.13
CA SER A 175 19.29 -5.58 -3.76
C SER A 175 18.19 -4.56 -3.42
N SER A 176 17.96 -3.56 -4.27
CA SER A 176 17.03 -2.46 -3.97
C SER A 176 15.60 -2.93 -3.84
N ARG A 177 14.90 -2.34 -2.87
CA ARG A 177 13.47 -2.55 -2.64
C ARG A 177 12.76 -1.21 -2.75
N CYS A 178 11.64 -1.18 -3.46
CA CYS A 178 10.79 0.01 -3.46
C CYS A 178 10.00 0.10 -2.15
N VAL A 179 9.67 1.32 -1.74
CA VAL A 179 8.84 1.58 -0.55
C VAL A 179 7.54 0.79 -0.59
N GLN A 180 6.89 0.72 -1.76
CA GLN A 180 5.63 0.00 -1.92
C GLN A 180 5.75 -1.49 -1.56
N CYS A 181 6.76 -2.18 -2.09
CA CYS A 181 6.96 -3.59 -1.78
C CYS A 181 7.39 -3.81 -0.34
N ALA A 182 8.23 -2.93 0.22
CA ALA A 182 8.66 -3.05 1.61
C ALA A 182 7.51 -2.81 2.60
N VAL A 183 6.63 -1.84 2.32
CA VAL A 183 5.41 -1.59 3.10
C VAL A 183 4.43 -2.76 2.95
N GLN A 184 4.26 -3.31 1.74
CA GLN A 184 3.40 -4.48 1.49
C GLN A 184 3.91 -5.73 2.20
N ALA A 185 5.23 -5.96 2.20
CA ALA A 185 5.87 -7.07 2.92
C ALA A 185 5.87 -6.89 4.44
N ARG A 186 5.44 -5.73 4.95
CA ARG A 186 5.57 -5.34 6.37
C ARG A 186 7.01 -5.48 6.86
N ASP A 187 7.97 -5.09 6.02
CA ASP A 187 9.37 -5.06 6.40
C ASP A 187 9.52 -4.22 7.68
N GLY A 188 10.24 -4.74 8.68
CA GLY A 188 10.42 -4.09 9.99
C GLY A 188 11.14 -2.73 9.94
N THR A 189 11.57 -2.31 8.75
CA THR A 189 12.18 -1.01 8.41
C THR A 189 11.17 0.14 8.44
N PHE A 190 9.89 -0.11 8.10
CA PHE A 190 8.83 0.89 8.15
C PHE A 190 8.03 0.74 9.44
N ARG A 191 8.42 1.49 10.47
CA ARG A 191 7.69 1.55 11.74
C ARG A 191 6.93 2.86 11.86
N ILE A 192 5.64 2.76 12.12
CA ILE A 192 4.72 3.90 12.23
C ILE A 192 5.23 4.91 13.26
N GLY A 193 5.29 6.18 12.89
CA GLY A 193 5.74 7.26 13.77
C GLY A 193 7.23 7.27 14.10
N ARG A 194 8.06 6.45 13.42
CA ARG A 194 9.53 6.52 13.50
C ARG A 194 10.12 7.06 12.19
N LYS A 195 11.36 7.53 12.27
CA LYS A 195 12.14 7.90 11.09
C LYS A 195 12.72 6.66 10.44
N THR A 196 12.77 6.66 9.11
CA THR A 196 13.40 5.62 8.29
C THR A 196 14.24 6.26 7.20
N LYS A 197 15.35 5.62 6.86
CA LYS A 197 16.25 6.07 5.79
C LYS A 197 15.78 5.55 4.45
N LEU A 198 15.74 6.42 3.45
CA LEU A 198 15.42 6.05 2.07
C LEU A 198 16.69 6.07 1.20
N GLY A 199 16.54 5.79 -0.10
CA GLY A 199 17.67 5.63 -1.03
C GLY A 199 18.54 6.87 -1.23
N ASN A 200 18.09 8.05 -0.80
CA ASN A 200 18.89 9.28 -0.75
C ASN A 200 19.62 9.48 0.58
N PHE A 201 19.59 8.48 1.47
CA PHE A 201 20.16 8.50 2.81
C PHE A 201 19.58 9.58 3.75
N ALA A 202 18.50 10.25 3.35
CA ALA A 202 17.77 11.18 4.20
C ALA A 202 16.77 10.45 5.09
N ASP A 203 16.55 11.00 6.28
CA ASP A 203 15.59 10.48 7.25
C ASP A 203 14.19 11.04 7.00
N TYR A 204 13.22 10.15 6.83
CA TYR A 204 11.82 10.51 6.64
C TYR A 204 10.95 9.91 7.74
N TRP A 205 9.98 10.67 8.23
CA TRP A 205 8.98 10.16 9.17
C TRP A 205 8.03 9.20 8.45
N VAL A 206 7.72 8.06 9.06
CA VAL A 206 6.63 7.19 8.64
C VAL A 206 5.31 7.74 9.20
N CYS A 207 4.37 8.07 8.33
CA CYS A 207 3.12 8.71 8.71
C CYS A 207 2.34 7.87 9.72
N ARG A 208 1.91 8.49 10.82
CA ARG A 208 1.13 7.81 11.86
C ARG A 208 -0.24 7.31 11.41
N TRP A 209 -0.82 7.98 10.42
CA TRP A 209 -2.17 7.68 9.93
C TRP A 209 -2.20 6.58 8.86
N CYS A 210 -1.33 6.67 7.86
CA CYS A 210 -1.35 5.76 6.71
C CYS A 210 -0.19 4.76 6.66
N GLY A 211 0.85 4.93 7.48
CA GLY A 211 2.02 4.05 7.49
C GLY A 211 3.01 4.24 6.33
N TRP A 212 2.81 5.25 5.47
CA TRP A 212 3.73 5.57 4.37
C TRP A 212 4.74 6.65 4.77
N PRO A 213 5.97 6.63 4.23
CA PRO A 213 6.94 7.69 4.49
C PRO A 213 6.44 9.06 3.99
N VAL A 214 6.69 10.10 4.78
CA VAL A 214 6.34 11.48 4.48
C VAL A 214 7.50 12.12 3.71
N THR A 215 7.56 11.87 2.40
CA THR A 215 8.63 12.38 1.53
C THR A 215 8.33 13.78 0.98
N GLU A 216 7.05 14.13 0.85
CA GLU A 216 6.54 15.38 0.28
C GLU A 216 5.34 15.87 1.12
N ASN A 217 5.07 17.17 1.14
CA ASN A 217 3.88 17.78 1.78
C ASN A 217 3.76 17.54 3.31
N THR A 218 4.82 17.84 4.05
CA THR A 218 4.80 17.92 5.52
C THR A 218 3.99 19.13 5.98
N GLY A 219 3.13 18.94 7.00
CA GLY A 219 2.58 20.08 7.74
C GLY A 219 3.64 20.64 8.67
N ALA A 220 3.87 21.96 8.66
CA ALA A 220 4.92 22.61 9.45
C ALA A 220 4.84 22.29 10.96
N GLU A 221 3.62 22.15 11.49
CA GLU A 221 3.37 21.88 12.91
C GLU A 221 3.44 20.38 13.28
N HIS A 222 3.24 19.49 12.30
CA HIS A 222 3.13 18.05 12.54
C HIS A 222 3.88 17.25 11.46
N PRO A 223 5.23 17.16 11.53
CA PRO A 223 6.04 16.49 10.52
C PRO A 223 5.82 14.97 10.44
N GLN A 224 5.11 14.39 11.41
CA GLN A 224 4.81 12.97 11.51
C GLN A 224 3.57 12.55 10.71
N PHE A 225 2.90 13.50 10.04
CA PHE A 225 1.73 13.24 9.21
C PHE A 225 1.88 13.89 7.84
N HIS A 226 1.31 13.26 6.80
CA HIS A 226 1.01 14.00 5.57
C HIS A 226 -0.08 15.05 5.88
N LYS A 227 -0.03 16.21 5.23
CA LYS A 227 -1.03 17.28 5.41
C LYS A 227 -2.47 16.78 5.36
N ARG A 228 -2.83 15.98 4.33
CA ARG A 228 -4.17 15.40 4.16
C ARG A 228 -4.54 14.40 5.26
N CYS A 229 -3.57 13.60 5.70
CA CYS A 229 -3.77 12.61 6.77
C CYS A 229 -4.03 13.30 8.11
N TYR A 230 -3.31 14.39 8.39
CA TYR A 230 -3.55 15.21 9.57
C TYR A 230 -4.93 15.87 9.56
N THR A 231 -5.37 16.44 8.43
CA THR A 231 -6.72 17.02 8.32
C THR A 231 -7.80 15.99 8.66
N ARG A 232 -7.70 14.76 8.13
CA ARG A 232 -8.66 13.67 8.45
C ARG A 232 -8.62 13.29 9.93
N TYR A 233 -7.41 13.23 10.51
CA TYR A 233 -7.24 12.98 11.93
C TYR A 233 -7.88 14.07 12.79
N ALA A 234 -7.63 15.35 12.47
CA ALA A 234 -8.19 16.49 13.17
C ALA A 234 -9.73 16.53 13.09
N ILE A 235 -10.30 16.24 11.92
CA ILE A 235 -11.76 16.10 11.77
C ILE A 235 -12.29 14.97 12.66
N GLY A 236 -11.61 13.82 12.69
CA GLY A 236 -11.98 12.70 13.56
C GLY A 236 -11.93 13.07 15.05
N MET A 237 -10.92 13.83 15.48
CA MET A 237 -10.82 14.36 16.84
C MET A 237 -11.98 15.32 17.19
N LEU A 238 -12.30 16.24 16.28
CA LEU A 238 -13.42 17.17 16.47
C LEU A 238 -14.76 16.43 16.55
N PHE A 239 -14.97 15.45 15.67
CA PHE A 239 -16.17 14.62 15.66
C PHE A 239 -16.34 13.84 16.97
N PHE A 240 -15.28 13.20 17.46
CA PHE A 240 -15.27 12.52 18.76
C PHE A 240 -15.64 13.46 19.91
N PHE A 241 -15.07 14.68 19.93
CA PHE A 241 -15.39 15.67 20.95
C PHE A 241 -16.87 16.07 20.92
N LEU A 242 -17.43 16.34 19.74
CA LEU A 242 -18.86 16.68 19.58
C LEU A 242 -19.78 15.53 19.98
N LEU A 243 -19.43 14.29 19.62
CA LEU A 243 -20.18 13.11 20.03
C LEU A 243 -20.18 12.91 21.54
N GLY A 244 -19.04 13.13 22.20
CA GLY A 244 -18.95 13.07 23.66
C GLY A 244 -19.92 14.04 24.35
N TRP A 245 -20.00 15.28 23.86
CA TRP A 245 -20.96 16.27 24.36
C TRP A 245 -22.41 15.88 24.08
N LEU A 246 -22.70 15.39 22.87
CA LEU A 246 -24.04 14.93 22.52
C LEU A 246 -24.48 13.75 23.41
N GLN A 247 -23.60 12.79 23.64
CA GLN A 247 -23.85 11.63 24.49
C GLN A 247 -24.03 12.03 25.96
N LEU A 248 -23.23 12.98 26.46
CA LEU A 248 -23.39 13.55 27.80
C LEU A 248 -24.76 14.24 27.94
N PHE A 249 -25.13 15.08 26.97
CA PHE A 249 -26.42 15.75 26.94
C PHE A 249 -27.59 14.75 26.95
N LEU A 250 -27.54 13.74 26.07
CA LEU A 250 -28.56 12.68 26.02
C LEU A 250 -28.68 11.93 27.35
N GLY A 251 -27.56 11.60 27.99
CA GLY A 251 -27.55 10.95 29.30
C GLY A 251 -28.16 11.82 30.40
N ILE A 252 -27.83 13.12 30.45
CA ILE A 252 -28.41 14.06 31.42
C ILE A 252 -29.92 14.19 31.23
N VAL A 253 -30.38 14.44 30.00
CA VAL A 253 -31.81 14.64 29.71
C VAL A 253 -32.60 13.34 29.96
N ALA A 254 -32.07 12.19 29.54
CA ALA A 254 -32.72 10.90 29.78
C ALA A 254 -32.88 10.60 31.28
N SER A 255 -31.83 10.81 32.09
CA SER A 255 -31.89 10.64 33.54
C SER A 255 -32.86 11.63 34.19
N ALA A 256 -32.82 12.91 33.82
CA ALA A 256 -33.73 13.92 34.35
C ALA A 256 -35.21 13.62 34.05
N MET A 257 -35.51 13.13 32.84
CA MET A 257 -36.84 12.67 32.44
C MET A 257 -37.29 11.48 33.29
N CYS A 258 -36.41 10.51 33.53
CA CYS A 258 -36.70 9.36 34.40
C CYS A 258 -37.03 9.81 35.83
N TRP A 259 -36.26 10.75 36.38
CA TRP A 259 -36.49 11.25 37.73
C TRP A 259 -37.76 12.08 37.87
N ARG A 260 -38.15 12.80 36.80
CA ARG A 260 -39.37 13.61 36.79
C ARG A 260 -40.63 12.75 36.65
N TYR A 261 -40.64 11.79 35.72
CA TYR A 261 -41.85 11.06 35.35
C TYR A 261 -42.01 9.71 36.04
N PHE A 262 -40.92 9.09 36.51
CA PHE A 262 -40.90 7.73 37.08
C PHE A 262 -40.30 7.70 38.50
N ARG A 263 -40.41 8.79 39.25
CA ARG A 263 -39.84 8.93 40.61
C ARG A 263 -40.29 7.82 41.59
N GLY A 264 -41.50 7.30 41.39
CA GLY A 264 -42.08 6.26 42.24
C GLY A 264 -41.56 4.84 41.96
N ASP A 265 -40.90 4.62 40.82
CA ASP A 265 -40.41 3.30 40.45
C ASP A 265 -38.93 3.12 40.81
N LYS A 266 -38.67 2.25 41.80
CA LYS A 266 -37.33 1.94 42.28
C LYS A 266 -36.47 1.28 41.20
N LEU A 267 -37.07 0.54 40.25
CA LEU A 267 -36.37 -0.11 39.14
C LEU A 267 -35.88 0.90 38.09
N VAL A 268 -36.45 2.10 38.06
CA VAL A 268 -36.02 3.19 37.18
C VAL A 268 -35.07 4.13 37.93
N LEU A 269 -35.42 4.54 39.15
CA LEU A 269 -34.71 5.58 39.87
C LEU A 269 -33.29 5.16 40.27
N GLY A 270 -33.13 3.97 40.88
CA GLY A 270 -31.82 3.49 41.33
C GLY A 270 -30.80 3.40 40.19
N PRO A 271 -31.09 2.63 39.14
CA PRO A 271 -30.14 2.45 38.02
C PRO A 271 -29.84 3.75 37.27
N THR A 272 -30.80 4.67 37.13
CA THR A 272 -30.56 5.95 36.43
C THR A 272 -29.70 6.93 37.24
N ILE A 273 -29.78 6.91 38.57
CA ILE A 273 -28.88 7.68 39.44
C ILE A 273 -27.45 7.11 39.36
N THR A 274 -27.30 5.79 39.53
CA THR A 274 -25.98 5.14 39.44
C THR A 274 -25.36 5.33 38.06
N GLY A 275 -26.15 5.14 36.99
CA GLY A 275 -25.70 5.37 35.61
C GLY A 275 -25.30 6.82 35.35
N PHE A 276 -26.00 7.80 35.94
CA PHE A 276 -25.64 9.21 35.85
C PHE A 276 -24.29 9.50 36.52
N LEU A 277 -24.06 8.97 37.73
CA LEU A 277 -22.77 9.13 38.43
C LEU A 277 -21.62 8.46 37.67
N LEU A 278 -21.84 7.25 37.13
CA LEU A 278 -20.84 6.54 36.32
C LEU A 278 -20.53 7.27 35.02
N MET A 279 -21.51 7.95 34.41
CA MET A 279 -21.27 8.79 33.24
C MET A 279 -20.34 9.97 33.55
N TRP A 280 -20.53 10.64 34.69
CA TRP A 280 -19.60 11.69 35.13
C TRP A 280 -18.21 11.15 35.44
N LEU A 281 -18.14 9.95 36.04
CA LEU A 281 -16.87 9.25 36.23
C LEU A 281 -16.17 8.96 34.88
N CYS A 282 -16.92 8.58 33.83
CA CYS A 282 -16.36 8.39 32.49
C CYS A 282 -15.78 9.69 31.92
N VAL A 283 -16.50 10.81 32.04
CA VAL A 283 -16.01 12.13 31.59
C VAL A 283 -14.74 12.52 32.35
N PHE A 284 -14.73 12.32 33.68
CA PHE A 284 -13.56 12.58 34.51
C PHE A 284 -12.37 11.73 34.08
N LEU A 285 -12.55 10.43 33.89
CA LEU A 285 -11.49 9.54 33.44
C LEU A 285 -10.95 9.99 32.08
N ILE A 286 -11.81 10.27 31.10
CA ILE A 286 -11.38 10.75 29.77
C ILE A 286 -10.63 12.09 29.88
N GLY A 287 -11.12 13.03 30.69
CA GLY A 287 -10.55 14.38 30.81
C GLY A 287 -9.18 14.44 31.48
N PHE A 288 -8.92 13.61 32.48
CA PHE A 288 -7.63 13.59 33.20
C PHE A 288 -6.55 12.75 32.51
N GLN A 289 -6.87 12.05 31.43
CA GLN A 289 -5.96 11.08 30.83
C GLN A 289 -5.12 11.68 29.71
N ARG A 290 -4.03 12.33 30.11
CA ARG A 290 -2.97 12.78 29.19
C ARG A 290 -2.00 11.65 28.78
N ASN A 291 -1.98 10.52 29.48
CA ASN A 291 -1.03 9.42 29.25
C ASN A 291 -1.65 8.03 29.51
N GLY A 292 -1.68 7.14 28.51
CA GLY A 292 -1.64 5.69 28.78
C GLY A 292 -2.55 4.78 27.95
N ALA A 293 -2.01 3.61 27.56
CA ALA A 293 -2.66 2.58 26.74
C ALA A 293 -3.82 1.83 27.38
N ARG A 294 -3.94 1.86 28.70
CA ARG A 294 -4.72 0.84 29.42
C ARG A 294 -6.15 1.25 29.72
N VAL A 295 -6.60 2.36 29.13
CA VAL A 295 -7.88 2.97 29.46
C VAL A 295 -9.03 2.28 28.75
N TYR A 296 -8.86 1.76 27.53
CA TYR A 296 -9.98 1.20 26.77
C TYR A 296 -10.62 -0.02 27.47
N HIS A 297 -9.87 -0.77 28.29
CA HIS A 297 -10.45 -1.84 29.12
C HIS A 297 -11.39 -1.28 30.19
N TRP A 298 -10.98 -0.22 30.90
CA TRP A 298 -11.79 0.43 31.92
C TRP A 298 -12.97 1.18 31.33
N ALA A 299 -12.77 1.85 30.20
CA ALA A 299 -13.83 2.48 29.44
C ALA A 299 -14.85 1.43 28.97
N LEU A 300 -14.40 0.31 28.41
CA LEU A 300 -15.29 -0.79 28.02
C LEU A 300 -16.08 -1.33 29.21
N LEU A 301 -15.41 -1.59 30.34
CA LEU A 301 -16.06 -2.09 31.56
C LEU A 301 -17.14 -1.13 32.04
N LEU A 302 -16.84 0.17 32.10
CA LEU A 302 -17.79 1.20 32.51
C LEU A 302 -18.97 1.31 31.54
N GLU A 303 -18.72 1.27 30.23
CA GLU A 303 -19.78 1.29 29.23
C GLU A 303 -20.70 0.08 29.33
N LEU A 304 -20.14 -1.12 29.58
CA LEU A 304 -20.92 -2.34 29.83
C LEU A 304 -21.79 -2.24 31.09
N ILE A 305 -21.23 -1.72 32.20
CA ILE A 305 -21.97 -1.51 33.45
C ILE A 305 -23.11 -0.51 33.22
N ILE A 306 -22.83 0.62 32.55
CA ILE A 306 -23.85 1.64 32.26
C ILE A 306 -24.96 1.02 31.40
N VAL A 307 -24.63 0.34 30.30
CA VAL A 307 -25.61 -0.35 29.45
C VAL A 307 -26.44 -1.35 30.26
N GLY A 308 -25.81 -2.14 31.13
CA GLY A 308 -26.50 -3.07 32.02
C GLY A 308 -27.49 -2.38 32.97
N LEU A 309 -27.09 -1.25 33.57
CA LEU A 309 -27.97 -0.46 34.43
C LEU A 309 -29.19 0.08 33.70
N TRP A 310 -29.06 0.47 32.43
CA TRP A 310 -30.17 0.99 31.63
C TRP A 310 -31.17 -0.08 31.18
N VAL A 311 -30.86 -1.37 31.28
CA VAL A 311 -31.80 -2.46 30.96
C VAL A 311 -33.03 -2.43 31.88
N ALA A 312 -32.85 -2.18 33.18
CA ALA A 312 -33.94 -2.15 34.14
C ALA A 312 -34.95 -1.00 33.88
N PRO A 313 -34.50 0.27 33.66
CA PRO A 313 -35.37 1.35 33.20
C PRO A 313 -36.10 1.05 31.90
N VAL A 314 -35.41 0.48 30.89
CA VAL A 314 -36.03 0.09 29.61
C VAL A 314 -37.13 -0.93 29.82
N TYR A 315 -36.88 -1.96 30.62
CA TYR A 315 -37.85 -3.00 30.93
C TYR A 315 -39.10 -2.43 31.60
N SER A 316 -38.93 -1.61 32.64
CA SER A 316 -40.06 -1.01 33.35
C SER A 316 -40.88 -0.05 32.48
N ILE A 317 -40.20 0.87 31.78
CA ILE A 317 -40.88 1.87 30.93
C ILE A 317 -41.57 1.18 29.74
N SER A 318 -41.00 0.11 29.20
CA SER A 318 -41.62 -0.71 28.14
C SER A 318 -42.97 -1.31 28.58
N LYS A 319 -43.08 -1.74 29.85
CA LYS A 319 -44.36 -2.22 30.40
C LYS A 319 -45.43 -1.13 30.39
N HIS A 320 -45.06 0.12 30.69
CA HIS A 320 -45.96 1.27 30.58
C HIS A 320 -46.26 1.66 29.13
N PHE A 321 -45.34 1.39 28.20
CA PHE A 321 -45.49 1.67 26.78
C PHE A 321 -46.47 0.72 26.09
N ASN A 322 -46.56 -0.54 26.54
CA ASN A 322 -47.49 -1.54 26.01
C ASN A 322 -48.97 -1.25 26.31
N ASN A 323 -49.27 -0.23 27.11
CA ASN A 323 -50.64 0.26 27.25
C ASN A 323 -51.08 0.96 25.96
N ARG A 324 -52.32 0.73 25.49
CA ARG A 324 -52.82 1.12 24.15
C ARG A 324 -52.60 2.59 23.75
N HIS A 325 -52.37 3.51 24.70
CA HIS A 325 -52.04 4.91 24.43
C HIS A 325 -50.91 5.42 25.35
N PRO A 326 -49.63 5.24 24.98
CA PRO A 326 -48.54 5.77 25.78
C PRO A 326 -48.53 7.30 25.73
N SER A 327 -48.39 7.91 26.89
CA SER A 327 -48.30 9.36 27.01
C SER A 327 -47.12 9.91 26.18
N LYS A 328 -47.23 11.14 25.67
CA LYS A 328 -46.13 11.82 24.97
C LYS A 328 -44.80 11.76 25.75
N PRO A 329 -44.72 12.04 27.07
CA PRO A 329 -43.47 11.97 27.81
C PRO A 329 -42.91 10.54 27.93
N THR A 330 -43.76 9.51 28.03
CA THR A 330 -43.30 8.11 28.01
C THR A 330 -42.60 7.78 26.69
N ARG A 331 -43.18 8.18 25.54
CA ARG A 331 -42.57 7.95 24.22
C ARG A 331 -41.24 8.66 24.06
N THR A 332 -41.18 9.94 24.43
CA THR A 332 -39.95 10.74 24.35
C THR A 332 -38.87 10.18 25.26
N THR A 333 -39.21 9.79 26.49
CA THR A 333 -38.25 9.20 27.45
C THR A 333 -37.69 7.90 26.88
N MET A 334 -38.53 7.00 26.37
CA MET A 334 -38.08 5.74 25.76
C MET A 334 -37.17 5.98 24.54
N ALA A 335 -37.49 6.95 23.68
CA ALA A 335 -36.66 7.28 22.53
C ALA A 335 -35.29 7.83 22.93
N LEU A 336 -35.22 8.70 23.95
CA LEU A 336 -33.96 9.24 24.47
C LEU A 336 -33.10 8.15 25.12
N ILE A 337 -33.72 7.25 25.89
CA ILE A 337 -33.02 6.09 26.47
C ILE A 337 -32.49 5.18 25.36
N GLY A 338 -33.31 4.84 24.38
CA GLY A 338 -32.91 4.00 23.24
C GLY A 338 -31.76 4.62 22.44
N THR A 339 -31.79 5.94 22.22
CA THR A 339 -30.72 6.66 21.52
C THR A 339 -29.43 6.67 22.34
N ASN A 340 -29.51 6.97 23.64
CA ASN A 340 -28.35 6.90 24.52
C ASN A 340 -27.75 5.48 24.55
N MET A 341 -28.59 4.45 24.63
CA MET A 341 -28.16 3.05 24.58
C MET A 341 -27.47 2.70 23.26
N ALA A 342 -28.00 3.15 22.12
CA ALA A 342 -27.37 2.93 20.83
C ALA A 342 -25.97 3.57 20.75
N PHE A 343 -25.80 4.78 21.26
CA PHE A 343 -24.49 5.44 21.33
C PHE A 343 -23.50 4.66 22.21
N ARG A 344 -23.96 4.15 23.36
CA ARG A 344 -23.16 3.35 24.28
C ARG A 344 -22.77 2.00 23.65
N LEU A 345 -23.66 1.37 22.88
CA LEU A 345 -23.36 0.15 22.13
C LEU A 345 -22.29 0.39 21.06
N LEU A 346 -22.35 1.50 20.33
CA LEU A 346 -21.28 1.89 19.40
C LEU A 346 -19.95 2.10 20.14
N ASN A 347 -19.99 2.66 21.36
CA ASN A 347 -18.79 2.77 22.20
C ASN A 347 -18.21 1.40 22.59
N ILE A 348 -19.06 0.46 22.97
CA ILE A 348 -18.67 -0.92 23.27
C ILE A 348 -18.03 -1.57 22.03
N MET A 349 -18.68 -1.48 20.87
CA MET A 349 -18.17 -2.04 19.62
C MET A 349 -16.80 -1.46 19.25
N GLY A 350 -16.62 -0.14 19.31
CA GLY A 350 -15.33 0.47 19.00
C GLY A 350 -14.24 0.12 20.01
N ASN A 351 -14.57 0.00 21.31
CA ASN A 351 -13.62 -0.46 22.33
C ASN A 351 -13.22 -1.93 22.15
N ILE A 352 -14.14 -2.80 21.71
CA ILE A 352 -13.81 -4.18 21.34
C ILE A 352 -12.84 -4.21 20.15
N VAL A 353 -13.05 -3.37 19.14
CA VAL A 353 -12.12 -3.32 18.00
C VAL A 353 -10.74 -2.81 18.42
N LEU A 354 -10.68 -1.86 19.36
CA LEU A 354 -9.43 -1.41 19.96
C LEU A 354 -8.72 -2.52 20.75
N LEU A 355 -9.47 -3.39 21.45
CA LEU A 355 -8.92 -4.56 22.14
C LEU A 355 -8.27 -5.57 21.18
N CYS A 356 -8.78 -5.68 19.96
CA CYS A 356 -8.24 -6.59 18.96
C CYS A 356 -6.94 -6.09 18.29
N ASP A 357 -6.28 -5.04 18.83
CA ASP A 357 -5.03 -4.48 18.31
C ASP A 357 -5.07 -4.17 16.80
N TYR A 358 -6.18 -3.57 16.36
CA TYR A 358 -6.43 -3.32 14.96
C TYR A 358 -5.42 -2.36 14.31
N ASP A 359 -4.66 -2.87 13.34
CA ASP A 359 -3.66 -2.11 12.58
C ASP A 359 -4.31 -1.31 11.44
N ARG A 360 -4.45 0.00 11.65
CA ARG A 360 -5.02 0.93 10.66
C ARG A 360 -4.13 1.10 9.42
N ALA A 361 -2.80 1.01 9.53
CA ALA A 361 -1.93 1.20 8.38
C ALA A 361 -2.18 0.14 7.29
N ALA A 362 -2.71 -1.02 7.69
CA ALA A 362 -3.13 -2.10 6.78
C ALA A 362 -4.14 -1.68 5.70
N HIS A 363 -4.84 -0.55 5.88
CA HIS A 363 -5.88 -0.07 4.93
C HIS A 363 -5.26 0.52 3.68
N TYR A 364 -4.06 1.07 3.84
CA TYR A 364 -3.33 1.78 2.79
C TYR A 364 -2.34 0.86 2.09
N LEU A 365 -2.41 -0.45 2.35
CA LEU A 365 -1.63 -1.44 1.63
C LEU A 365 -2.18 -1.59 0.21
N PRO A 366 -1.30 -1.72 -0.80
CA PRO A 366 -1.72 -2.04 -2.15
C PRO A 366 -2.32 -3.46 -2.16
N GLN A 367 -3.43 -3.66 -2.89
CA GLN A 367 -4.12 -4.95 -3.07
C GLN A 367 -4.87 -5.46 -1.82
N ILE A 368 -5.79 -4.65 -1.28
CA ILE A 368 -6.74 -5.14 -0.27
C ILE A 368 -7.87 -5.97 -0.91
N PRO A 369 -8.30 -7.08 -0.28
CA PRO A 369 -9.47 -7.84 -0.74
C PRO A 369 -10.73 -6.98 -0.64
N ILE A 370 -11.71 -7.23 -1.52
CA ILE A 370 -12.94 -6.43 -1.64
C ILE A 370 -13.71 -6.33 -0.32
N TRP A 371 -13.78 -7.42 0.45
CA TRP A 371 -14.40 -7.41 1.78
C TRP A 371 -13.75 -6.40 2.74
N ARG A 372 -12.42 -6.25 2.68
CA ARG A 372 -11.72 -5.24 3.47
C ARG A 372 -12.00 -3.83 2.99
N ALA A 373 -12.37 -3.61 1.73
CA ALA A 373 -12.75 -2.29 1.26
C ALA A 373 -14.02 -1.75 1.98
N PHE A 374 -14.92 -2.65 2.40
CA PHE A 374 -16.13 -2.27 3.16
C PHE A 374 -15.92 -2.28 4.67
N THR A 375 -15.20 -3.27 5.22
CA THR A 375 -15.02 -3.36 6.68
C THR A 375 -14.03 -2.32 7.21
N ASN A 376 -13.01 -1.96 6.45
CA ASN A 376 -12.01 -0.95 6.82
C ASN A 376 -12.59 0.44 7.16
N PRO A 377 -13.45 1.06 6.33
CA PRO A 377 -14.06 2.34 6.68
C PRO A 377 -14.97 2.23 7.90
N LEU A 378 -15.73 1.13 8.03
CA LEU A 378 -16.62 0.91 9.19
C LEU A 378 -15.82 0.77 10.48
N VAL A 379 -14.76 -0.03 10.49
CA VAL A 379 -13.86 -0.16 11.64
C VAL A 379 -13.16 1.16 11.94
N THR A 380 -12.69 1.88 10.92
CA THR A 380 -12.07 3.19 11.11
C THR A 380 -13.06 4.17 11.74
N ALA A 381 -14.33 4.18 11.30
CA ALA A 381 -15.37 4.99 11.89
C ALA A 381 -15.61 4.61 13.36
N LEU A 382 -15.69 3.32 13.69
CA LEU A 382 -15.82 2.86 15.08
C LEU A 382 -14.64 3.28 15.97
N ILE A 383 -13.41 3.22 15.46
CA ILE A 383 -12.23 3.67 16.22
C ILE A 383 -12.25 5.19 16.41
N LEU A 384 -12.65 5.95 15.39
CA LEU A 384 -12.78 7.41 15.50
C LEU A 384 -13.95 7.81 16.40
N TRP A 385 -14.98 6.97 16.49
CA TRP A 385 -16.12 7.13 17.38
C TRP A 385 -15.73 6.98 18.86
N THR A 386 -14.79 6.08 19.18
CA THR A 386 -14.45 5.75 20.57
C THR A 386 -13.16 6.37 21.09
N TRP A 387 -12.10 6.34 20.29
CA TRP A 387 -10.79 6.83 20.71
C TRP A 387 -9.94 7.20 19.48
N PRO A 388 -10.17 8.37 18.87
CA PRO A 388 -9.42 8.81 17.69
C PRO A 388 -7.91 8.89 17.95
N MET A 389 -7.49 9.15 19.19
CA MET A 389 -6.09 9.18 19.61
C MET A 389 -5.35 7.84 19.37
N HIS A 390 -6.08 6.70 19.30
CA HIS A 390 -5.49 5.42 18.92
C HIS A 390 -4.87 5.47 17.51
N ALA A 391 -5.46 6.25 16.60
CA ALA A 391 -4.97 6.43 15.24
C ALA A 391 -3.54 6.98 15.17
N ALA A 392 -3.15 7.77 16.19
CA ALA A 392 -1.83 8.35 16.30
C ALA A 392 -0.88 7.47 17.11
N ARG A 393 -1.34 6.34 17.66
CA ARG A 393 -0.54 5.47 18.52
C ARG A 393 0.33 4.52 17.69
N ILE A 394 1.53 4.25 18.19
CA ILE A 394 2.39 3.20 17.65
C ILE A 394 1.82 1.85 18.11
N PRO A 395 1.45 0.91 17.20
CA PRO A 395 0.97 -0.40 17.59
C PRO A 395 2.02 -1.18 18.39
N SER A 396 1.56 -1.98 19.36
CA SER A 396 2.37 -2.80 20.26
C SER A 396 3.37 -3.69 19.49
N HIS A 397 2.94 -4.29 18.37
CA HIS A 397 3.77 -5.13 17.50
C HIS A 397 5.00 -4.43 16.88
N TYR A 398 5.02 -3.09 16.82
CA TYR A 398 6.20 -2.33 16.38
C TYR A 398 7.15 -1.96 17.55
N SER A 399 6.68 -2.13 18.78
CA SER A 399 7.40 -1.81 20.02
C SER A 399 8.14 -3.01 20.63
N SER A 400 7.73 -4.24 20.32
CA SER A 400 8.35 -5.49 20.78
C SER A 400 9.64 -5.88 20.05
N GLY A 401 10.15 -5.04 19.13
CA GLY A 401 11.55 -5.10 18.72
C GLY A 401 12.47 -4.50 19.77
N ARG A 402 12.48 -5.07 20.97
CA ARG A 402 13.48 -4.84 22.03
C ARG A 402 14.34 -6.11 22.05
N GLY A 403 15.61 -5.99 21.67
CA GLY A 403 16.63 -7.03 21.85
C GLY A 403 16.79 -8.01 20.68
N GLY A 404 17.42 -7.54 19.59
CA GLY A 404 18.23 -8.38 18.73
C GLY A 404 19.66 -7.84 18.80
N ILE A 405 20.42 -8.36 19.76
CA ILE A 405 21.89 -8.32 19.86
C ILE A 405 22.40 -9.11 18.63
N VAL A 406 23.30 -8.66 17.75
CA VAL A 406 24.71 -8.22 17.85
C VAL A 406 24.99 -7.17 16.78
#